data_AF-A0A4V6I0C9-F1
#
_entry.id   AF-A0A4V6I0C9-F1
#
_cell.length_a   1.000
_cell.length_b   1.000
_cell.length_c   1.000
_cell.angle_alpha   90.00
_cell.angle_beta   90.00
_cell.angle_gamma   90.00
#
_symmetry.space_group_name_H-M   'P 1'
#
loop_
_entity.id
_entity.type
_entity.pdbx_description
1 polymer ?
#
loop_
_entity_poly.entity_id
_entity_poly.type
_entity_poly.pdbx_seq_one_letter_code
_entity_poly.pdbx_strand_id
1 'polypeptide(L)'
;MIFRSFVQSLPVFMGYLPLGIAFGILFSKLHLAWYFGILSAILIFTGAGQFLLISLLAIHAGFFQIAIASFLLNIRHMFYSLAITDEIKNFGIGKYYILFGLTDETFAVLKTNKETLKLTPKEMEKSYLYITFFDHIYWVLGCGIGIFLGEQLGFQPKGVEFALTALFSVLTLALLRNSTNKIPFYIALALGVIGLIVFPSDEFLILSMVCGILILLFFRRWIGSGKAMRNPPPQA
;
A
#
# COMPACT_ATOMS: atom_id res chain seq x y z
N MET A 1 -24.74 7.12 12.24
CA MET A 1 -23.73 7.17 11.16
C MET A 1 -22.44 6.43 11.50
N ILE A 2 -21.93 6.53 12.74
CA ILE A 2 -20.76 5.78 13.23
C ILE A 2 -20.94 4.26 13.04
N PHE A 3 -22.04 3.68 13.53
CA PHE A 3 -22.32 2.25 13.37
C PHE A 3 -22.38 1.81 11.89
N ARG A 4 -22.99 2.62 11.03
CA ARG A 4 -23.03 2.36 9.58
C ARG A 4 -21.63 2.38 8.96
N SER A 5 -20.79 3.32 9.36
CA SER A 5 -19.41 3.44 8.89
C SER A 5 -18.55 2.27 9.36
N PHE A 6 -18.77 1.79 10.59
CA PHE A 6 -18.13 0.59 11.11
C PHE A 6 -18.49 -0.66 10.30
N VAL A 7 -19.77 -0.87 9.98
CA VAL A 7 -20.21 -2.01 9.14
C VAL A 7 -19.59 -1.93 7.74
N GLN A 8 -19.40 -0.72 7.21
CA GLN A 8 -18.77 -0.49 5.91
C GLN A 8 -17.27 -0.76 5.89
N SER A 9 -16.57 -0.55 7.02
CA SER A 9 -15.13 -0.81 7.15
C SER A 9 -14.81 -2.25 7.54
N LEU A 10 -15.80 -3.11 7.80
CA LEU A 10 -15.59 -4.54 8.13
C LEU A 10 -14.77 -5.31 7.09
N PRO A 11 -14.95 -5.12 5.76
CA PRO A 11 -14.09 -5.78 4.79
C PRO A 11 -12.61 -5.40 4.94
N VAL A 12 -12.33 -4.14 5.27
CA VAL A 12 -10.96 -3.64 5.50
C VAL A 12 -10.42 -4.21 6.81
N PHE A 13 -11.22 -4.21 7.88
CA PHE A 13 -10.88 -4.82 9.17
C PHE A 13 -10.38 -6.26 9.03
N MET A 14 -11.06 -7.08 8.22
CA MET A 14 -10.69 -8.48 7.99
C MET A 14 -9.32 -8.64 7.34
N GLY A 15 -8.87 -7.66 6.54
CA GLY A 15 -7.52 -7.63 5.98
C GLY A 15 -6.49 -7.01 6.92
N TYR A 16 -6.82 -5.88 7.54
CA TYR A 16 -5.89 -5.07 8.32
C TYR A 16 -5.48 -5.72 9.62
N LEU A 17 -6.40 -6.37 10.32
CA LEU A 17 -6.09 -6.96 11.61
C LEU A 17 -5.07 -8.11 11.49
N PRO A 18 -5.25 -9.12 10.60
CA PRO A 18 -4.24 -10.18 10.44
C PRO A 18 -2.92 -9.67 9.88
N LEU A 19 -2.95 -8.73 8.91
CA LEU A 19 -1.74 -8.15 8.34
C LEU A 19 -0.97 -7.31 9.36
N GLY A 20 -1.67 -6.52 10.19
CA GLY A 20 -1.07 -5.77 11.28
C GLY A 20 -0.45 -6.69 12.33
N ILE A 21 -1.11 -7.80 12.67
CA ILE A 21 -0.54 -8.81 13.59
C ILE A 21 0.74 -9.41 13.00
N ALA A 22 0.73 -9.79 11.71
CA ALA A 22 1.92 -10.31 11.04
C ALA A 22 3.06 -9.28 11.02
N PHE A 23 2.75 -8.00 10.74
CA PHE A 23 3.71 -6.91 10.82
C PHE A 23 4.31 -6.80 12.23
N GLY A 24 3.48 -6.80 13.28
CA GLY A 24 3.95 -6.64 14.65
C GLY A 24 4.86 -7.79 15.11
N ILE A 25 4.53 -9.03 14.73
CA ILE A 25 5.37 -10.21 14.99
C ILE A 25 6.70 -10.13 14.23
N LEU A 26 6.70 -9.61 12.99
CA LEU A 26 7.94 -9.40 12.24
C LEU A 26 8.78 -8.28 12.85
N PHE A 27 8.14 -7.21 13.31
CA PHE A 27 8.81 -6.07 13.94
C PHE A 27 9.55 -6.51 15.21
N SER A 28 8.95 -7.37 16.04
CA SER A 28 9.59 -7.86 17.28
C SER A 28 10.90 -8.63 17.02
N LYS A 29 11.14 -9.11 15.79
CA LYS A 29 12.41 -9.75 15.41
C LYS A 29 13.55 -8.76 15.18
N LEU A 30 13.26 -7.47 15.00
CA LEU A 30 14.28 -6.44 14.80
C LEU A 30 14.99 -6.04 16.11
N HIS A 31 14.53 -6.57 17.26
CA HIS A 31 15.04 -6.22 18.60
C HIS A 31 15.04 -4.70 18.88
N LEU A 32 14.19 -3.95 18.19
CA LEU A 32 13.92 -2.54 18.43
C LEU A 32 12.85 -2.41 19.52
N ALA A 33 12.80 -1.26 20.17
CA ALA A 33 11.79 -1.02 21.19
C ALA A 33 10.38 -1.00 20.59
N TRP A 34 9.43 -1.67 21.26
CA TRP A 34 8.02 -1.81 20.84
C TRP A 34 7.35 -0.50 20.39
N TYR A 35 7.68 0.62 21.04
CA TYR A 35 7.07 1.91 20.73
C TYR A 35 7.42 2.41 19.31
N PHE A 36 8.56 2.02 18.74
CA PHE A 36 8.87 2.33 17.34
C PHE A 36 7.91 1.63 16.38
N GLY A 37 7.54 0.39 16.67
CA GLY A 37 6.55 -0.35 15.87
C GLY A 37 5.18 0.32 15.92
N ILE A 38 4.72 0.71 17.12
CA ILE A 38 3.44 1.42 17.29
C ILE A 38 3.46 2.82 16.64
N LEU A 39 4.53 3.59 16.84
CA LEU A 39 4.68 4.91 16.23
C LEU A 39 4.71 4.80 14.70
N SER A 40 5.37 3.77 14.17
CA SER A 40 5.33 3.51 12.73
C SER A 40 3.91 3.26 12.25
N ALA A 41 3.11 2.44 12.96
CA ALA A 41 1.71 2.15 12.61
C ALA A 41 0.82 3.40 12.61
N ILE A 42 1.12 4.38 13.47
CA ILE A 42 0.38 5.64 13.57
C ILE A 42 0.81 6.64 12.48
N LEU A 43 2.11 6.72 12.20
CA LEU A 43 2.68 7.77 11.34
C LEU A 43 2.89 7.34 9.88
N ILE A 44 3.10 6.06 9.63
CA ILE A 44 3.45 5.48 8.33
C ILE A 44 2.29 4.59 7.88
N PHE A 45 1.17 5.22 7.51
CA PHE A 45 -0.07 4.51 7.18
C PHE A 45 -0.08 4.01 5.72
N THR A 46 0.77 3.04 5.40
CA THR A 46 0.94 2.56 4.02
C THR A 46 0.95 1.03 3.86
N GLY A 47 0.76 0.28 4.96
CA GLY A 47 0.68 -1.19 4.98
C GLY A 47 1.91 -1.85 4.35
N ALA A 48 1.88 -2.06 3.03
CA ALA A 48 3.00 -2.56 2.25
C ALA A 48 4.31 -1.77 2.43
N GLY A 49 4.27 -0.44 2.61
CA GLY A 49 5.48 0.33 2.88
C GLY A 49 6.09 0.05 4.25
N GLN A 50 5.28 -0.32 5.25
CA GLN A 50 5.80 -0.71 6.56
C GLN A 50 6.45 -2.10 6.53
N PHE A 51 5.84 -3.03 5.79
CA PHE A 51 6.43 -4.33 5.51
C PHE A 51 7.76 -4.21 4.76
N LEU A 52 7.83 -3.31 3.77
CA LEU A 52 9.09 -2.96 3.11
C LEU A 52 10.10 -2.38 4.11
N LEU A 53 9.68 -1.45 4.97
CA LEU A 53 10.54 -0.86 5.99
C LEU A 53 11.17 -1.92 6.90
N ILE A 54 10.39 -2.89 7.40
CA ILE A 54 10.94 -4.02 8.19
C ILE A 54 12.01 -4.77 7.41
N SER A 55 11.76 -5.09 6.13
CA SER A 55 12.71 -5.84 5.32
C SER A 55 14.02 -5.10 5.10
N LEU A 56 13.96 -3.77 4.93
CA LEU A 56 15.12 -2.91 4.76
C LEU A 56 15.88 -2.73 6.08
N LEU A 57 15.18 -2.60 7.21
CA LEU A 57 15.80 -2.55 8.53
C LEU A 57 16.49 -3.87 8.88
N ALA A 58 15.90 -5.02 8.50
CA ALA A 58 16.49 -6.33 8.76
C ALA A 58 17.85 -6.53 8.05
N ILE A 59 18.02 -5.96 6.86
CA ILE A 59 19.30 -5.97 6.11
C ILE A 59 20.19 -4.76 6.43
N HIS A 60 19.84 -3.95 7.43
CA HIS A 60 20.60 -2.76 7.82
C HIS A 60 20.80 -1.76 6.67
N ALA A 61 19.80 -1.62 5.81
CA ALA A 61 19.82 -0.72 4.67
C ALA A 61 20.07 0.74 5.10
N GLY A 62 20.81 1.49 4.27
CA GLY A 62 21.06 2.91 4.52
C GLY A 62 19.78 3.76 4.46
N PHE A 63 19.76 4.89 5.17
CA PHE A 63 18.62 5.81 5.20
C PHE A 63 18.20 6.29 3.79
N PHE A 64 19.18 6.52 2.91
CA PHE A 64 18.93 6.92 1.53
C PHE A 64 18.17 5.84 0.76
N GLN A 65 18.54 4.57 0.98
CA GLN A 65 17.86 3.44 0.37
C GLN A 65 16.42 3.29 0.88
N ILE A 66 16.23 3.40 2.20
CA ILE A 66 14.89 3.38 2.80
C ILE A 66 14.02 4.50 2.22
N ALA A 67 14.57 5.71 2.08
CA ALA A 67 13.85 6.86 1.54
C ALA A 67 13.42 6.64 0.09
N ILE A 68 14.33 6.20 -0.79
CA ILE A 68 14.01 5.95 -2.21
C ILE A 68 13.00 4.81 -2.34
N ALA A 69 13.25 3.66 -1.72
CA ALA A 69 12.38 2.50 -1.85
C ALA A 69 10.96 2.82 -1.33
N SER A 70 10.87 3.51 -0.19
CA SER A 70 9.59 3.97 0.37
C SER A 70 8.90 4.98 -0.56
N PHE A 71 9.63 5.95 -1.12
CA PHE A 71 9.06 6.92 -2.05
C PHE A 71 8.51 6.24 -3.31
N LEU A 72 9.31 5.36 -3.92
CA LEU A 72 8.95 4.65 -5.14
C LEU A 72 7.77 3.70 -4.94
N LEU A 73 7.71 2.99 -3.80
CA LEU A 73 6.57 2.13 -3.47
C LEU A 73 5.29 2.94 -3.22
N ASN A 74 5.42 4.06 -2.50
CA ASN A 74 4.26 4.84 -2.05
C ASN A 74 3.76 5.87 -3.08
N ILE A 75 4.46 6.08 -4.20
CA ILE A 75 4.00 6.98 -5.28
C ILE A 75 2.58 6.63 -5.75
N ARG A 76 2.15 5.37 -5.60
CA ARG A 76 0.79 4.93 -5.91
C ARG A 76 -0.30 5.69 -5.14
N HIS A 77 0.00 6.12 -3.91
CA HIS A 77 -0.94 6.90 -3.08
C HIS A 77 -1.23 8.26 -3.71
N MET A 78 -0.30 8.82 -4.50
CA MET A 78 -0.52 10.06 -5.23
C MET A 78 -1.69 9.95 -6.22
N PHE A 79 -1.87 8.80 -6.89
CA PHE A 79 -2.98 8.61 -7.82
C PHE A 79 -4.34 8.60 -7.11
N TYR A 80 -4.43 7.95 -5.94
CA TYR A 80 -5.65 7.93 -5.14
C TYR A 80 -5.99 9.33 -4.62
N SER A 81 -4.99 10.04 -4.11
CA SER A 81 -5.13 11.42 -3.64
C SER A 81 -5.64 12.33 -4.75
N LEU A 82 -5.05 12.27 -5.95
CA LEU A 82 -5.51 13.05 -7.11
C LEU A 82 -6.94 12.69 -7.51
N ALA A 83 -7.29 11.39 -7.53
CA ALA A 83 -8.61 10.92 -7.93
C ALA A 83 -9.74 11.34 -6.96
N ILE A 84 -9.42 11.61 -5.70
CA ILE A 84 -10.41 11.99 -4.68
C ILE A 84 -10.42 13.51 -4.40
N THR A 85 -9.39 14.26 -4.84
CA THR A 85 -9.19 15.66 -4.45
C THR A 85 -10.41 16.54 -4.76
N ASP A 86 -10.98 16.43 -5.96
CA ASP A 86 -12.16 17.23 -6.35
C ASP A 86 -13.42 16.87 -5.55
N GLU A 87 -13.50 15.63 -5.07
CA GLU A 87 -14.62 15.11 -4.30
C GLU A 87 -14.61 15.63 -2.86
N ILE A 88 -13.43 15.74 -2.26
CA ILE A 88 -13.24 16.21 -0.88
C ILE A 88 -12.91 17.69 -0.78
N LYS A 89 -12.90 18.43 -1.90
CA LYS A 89 -12.47 19.85 -1.94
C LYS A 89 -13.23 20.74 -0.94
N ASN A 90 -14.51 20.44 -0.73
CA ASN A 90 -15.43 21.19 0.14
C ASN A 90 -15.47 20.64 1.58
N PHE A 91 -14.71 19.59 1.89
CA PHE A 91 -14.61 19.09 3.26
C PHE A 91 -13.79 20.08 4.10
N GLY A 92 -14.04 20.09 5.41
CA GLY A 92 -13.27 20.88 6.35
C GLY A 92 -11.83 20.38 6.52
N ILE A 93 -11.20 20.69 7.65
CA ILE A 93 -9.81 20.29 7.93
C ILE A 93 -9.62 18.76 7.95
N GLY A 94 -10.70 18.00 8.15
CA GLY A 94 -10.70 16.54 8.13
C GLY A 94 -10.23 15.93 6.81
N LYS A 95 -10.26 16.68 5.70
CA LYS A 95 -9.75 16.20 4.40
C LYS A 95 -8.27 15.81 4.44
N TYR A 96 -7.44 16.48 5.24
CA TYR A 96 -6.02 16.14 5.35
C TYR A 96 -5.81 14.79 6.04
N TYR A 97 -6.64 14.48 7.04
CA TYR A 97 -6.61 13.18 7.70
C TYR A 97 -7.09 12.07 6.76
N ILE A 98 -8.13 12.32 5.96
CA ILE A 98 -8.59 11.38 4.93
C ILE A 98 -7.48 11.13 3.89
N LEU A 99 -6.80 12.19 3.43
CA LEU A 99 -5.65 12.08 2.51
C LEU A 99 -4.47 11.33 3.10
N PHE A 100 -4.21 11.50 4.40
CA PHE A 100 -3.18 10.75 5.10
C PHE A 100 -3.54 9.26 5.21
N GLY A 101 -4.78 8.95 5.57
CA GLY A 101 -5.25 7.58 5.78
C GLY A 101 -5.69 6.84 4.52
N LEU A 102 -5.35 7.35 3.34
CA LEU A 102 -5.80 6.81 2.07
C LEU A 102 -4.93 5.64 1.61
N THR A 103 -5.50 4.43 1.65
CA THR A 103 -4.94 3.20 1.09
C THR A 103 -5.79 2.70 -0.07
N ASP A 104 -5.37 1.62 -0.73
CA ASP A 104 -6.13 0.95 -1.79
C ASP A 104 -7.47 0.39 -1.28
N GLU A 105 -7.49 -0.21 -0.10
CA GLU A 105 -8.72 -0.76 0.51
C GLU A 105 -9.65 0.35 0.97
N THR A 106 -9.13 1.36 1.67
CA THR A 106 -9.91 2.51 2.12
C THR A 106 -10.47 3.25 0.90
N PHE A 107 -9.65 3.54 -0.11
CA PHE A 107 -10.11 4.18 -1.35
C PHE A 107 -11.24 3.40 -2.02
N ALA A 108 -11.09 2.07 -2.17
CA ALA A 108 -12.12 1.23 -2.80
C ALA A 108 -13.45 1.27 -2.03
N VAL A 109 -13.40 1.22 -0.70
CA VAL A 109 -14.60 1.32 0.15
C VAL A 109 -15.25 2.70 0.05
N LEU A 110 -14.46 3.78 0.08
CA LEU A 110 -14.98 5.15 -0.03
C LEU A 110 -15.71 5.36 -1.37
N LYS A 111 -15.10 4.95 -2.49
CA LYS A 111 -15.72 5.06 -3.83
C LYS A 111 -16.99 4.22 -3.97
N THR A 112 -16.96 2.97 -3.51
CA THR A 112 -18.11 2.06 -3.55
C THR A 112 -19.28 2.62 -2.73
N ASN A 113 -19.00 3.15 -1.54
CA ASN A 113 -20.01 3.74 -0.67
C ASN A 113 -20.63 5.00 -1.29
N LYS A 114 -19.83 5.85 -1.95
CA LYS A 114 -20.35 7.02 -2.66
C LYS A 114 -21.35 6.64 -3.74
N GLU A 115 -21.04 5.64 -4.55
CA GLU A 115 -21.90 5.19 -5.66
C GLU A 115 -23.19 4.54 -5.15
N THR A 116 -23.09 3.75 -4.08
CA THR A 116 -24.20 2.92 -3.60
C THR A 116 -25.17 3.71 -2.70
N LEU A 117 -24.68 4.66 -1.90
CA LEU A 117 -25.41 5.16 -0.73
C LEU A 117 -26.05 6.54 -0.89
N LYS A 118 -25.82 7.21 -2.03
CA LYS A 118 -26.40 8.53 -2.38
C LYS A 118 -26.44 9.51 -1.19
N LEU A 119 -25.32 9.62 -0.48
CA LEU A 119 -25.20 10.46 0.73
C LEU A 119 -25.19 11.94 0.38
N THR A 120 -25.70 12.78 1.29
CA THR A 120 -25.49 14.23 1.19
C THR A 120 -24.00 14.57 1.39
N PRO A 121 -23.51 15.74 0.92
CA PRO A 121 -22.10 16.11 1.06
C PRO A 121 -21.58 16.08 2.51
N LYS A 122 -22.40 16.51 3.48
CA LYS A 122 -22.04 16.50 4.91
C LYS A 122 -21.99 15.08 5.50
N GLU A 123 -22.84 14.17 5.03
CA GLU A 123 -22.82 12.77 5.46
C GLU A 123 -21.63 12.02 4.84
N MET A 124 -21.29 12.33 3.59
CA MET A 124 -20.12 11.80 2.91
C MET A 124 -18.82 12.17 3.66
N GLU A 125 -18.66 13.44 4.03
CA GLU A 125 -17.50 13.90 4.82
C GLU A 125 -17.33 13.11 6.11
N LYS A 126 -18.40 13.01 6.90
CA LYS A 126 -18.34 12.29 8.18
C LYS A 126 -18.14 10.79 7.97
N SER A 127 -18.76 10.19 6.96
CA SER A 127 -18.55 8.77 6.62
C SER A 127 -17.09 8.49 6.28
N TYR A 128 -16.47 9.35 5.47
CA TYR A 128 -15.06 9.19 5.07
C TYR A 128 -14.13 9.31 6.27
N LEU A 129 -14.39 10.28 7.16
CA LEU A 129 -13.65 10.44 8.41
C LEU A 129 -13.77 9.21 9.31
N TYR A 130 -14.98 8.71 9.52
CA TYR A 130 -15.18 7.55 10.40
C TYR A 130 -14.55 6.28 9.83
N ILE A 131 -14.69 6.01 8.53
CA ILE A 131 -14.06 4.85 7.88
C ILE A 131 -12.53 4.94 8.02
N THR A 132 -11.95 6.09 7.67
CA THR A 132 -10.50 6.30 7.78
C THR A 132 -10.01 6.11 9.22
N PHE A 133 -10.77 6.63 10.19
CA PHE A 133 -10.46 6.48 11.60
C PHE A 133 -10.52 5.02 12.07
N PHE A 134 -11.55 4.29 11.64
CA PHE A 134 -11.69 2.88 11.96
C PHE A 134 -10.55 2.05 11.35
N ASP A 135 -10.24 2.25 10.08
CA ASP A 135 -9.13 1.59 9.38
C ASP A 135 -7.80 1.84 10.11
N HIS A 136 -7.57 3.08 10.55
CA HIS A 136 -6.39 3.43 11.32
C HIS A 136 -6.33 2.70 12.67
N ILE A 137 -7.43 2.65 13.42
CA ILE A 137 -7.50 1.87 14.67
C ILE A 137 -7.23 0.40 14.43
N TYR A 138 -7.85 -0.20 13.40
CA TYR A 138 -7.69 -1.63 13.12
C TYR A 138 -6.24 -1.99 12.85
N TRP A 139 -5.55 -1.14 12.08
CA TRP A 139 -4.14 -1.32 11.79
C TRP A 139 -3.27 -1.22 13.04
N VAL A 140 -3.44 -0.15 13.84
CA VAL A 140 -2.65 0.08 15.05
C VAL A 140 -2.90 -1.02 16.09
N LEU A 141 -4.15 -1.45 16.27
CA LEU A 141 -4.49 -2.57 17.14
C LEU A 141 -3.86 -3.86 16.65
N GLY A 142 -3.94 -4.17 15.34
CA GLY A 142 -3.29 -5.34 14.77
C GLY A 142 -1.78 -5.34 15.03
N CYS A 143 -1.11 -4.21 14.75
CA CYS A 143 0.32 -4.03 15.01
C CYS A 143 0.65 -4.21 16.49
N GLY A 144 -0.11 -3.59 17.39
CA GLY A 144 0.13 -3.70 18.83
C GLY A 144 -0.10 -5.10 19.38
N ILE A 145 -1.13 -5.80 18.91
CA ILE A 145 -1.34 -7.22 19.23
C ILE A 145 -0.16 -8.04 18.73
N GLY A 146 0.26 -7.85 17.48
CA GLY A 146 1.40 -8.58 16.91
C GLY A 146 2.70 -8.37 17.68
N ILE A 147 3.03 -7.13 18.04
CA ILE A 147 4.22 -6.79 18.84
C ILE A 147 4.12 -7.42 20.23
N PHE A 148 2.96 -7.33 20.89
CA PHE A 148 2.75 -7.94 22.20
C PHE A 148 2.92 -9.47 22.15
N LEU A 149 2.31 -10.13 21.16
CA LEU A 149 2.46 -11.58 20.95
C LEU A 149 3.93 -11.95 20.68
N GLY A 150 4.62 -11.18 19.84
CA GLY A 150 6.01 -11.44 19.45
C GLY A 150 7.02 -11.22 20.59
N GLU A 151 6.92 -10.10 21.31
CA GLU A 151 7.86 -9.73 22.38
C GLU A 151 7.56 -10.40 23.72
N GLN A 152 6.30 -10.37 24.18
CA GLN A 152 5.95 -10.80 25.54
C GLN A 152 5.66 -12.29 25.63
N LEU A 153 5.05 -12.87 24.59
CA LEU A 153 4.70 -14.30 24.56
C LEU A 153 5.72 -15.15 23.78
N GLY A 154 6.71 -14.53 23.15
CA GLY A 154 7.66 -15.23 22.27
C GLY A 154 6.98 -15.94 21.10
N PHE A 155 5.77 -15.50 20.73
CA PHE A 155 4.97 -16.16 19.71
C PHE A 155 5.53 -15.84 18.33
N GLN A 156 6.30 -16.78 17.78
CA GLN A 156 6.89 -16.68 16.45
C GLN A 156 6.44 -17.85 15.57
N PRO A 157 5.23 -17.76 14.98
CA PRO A 157 4.74 -18.81 14.12
C PRO A 157 5.69 -18.99 12.93
N LYS A 158 6.04 -20.25 12.66
CA LYS A 158 6.83 -20.62 11.47
C LYS A 158 6.10 -20.11 10.23
N GLY A 159 6.81 -19.40 9.36
CA GLY A 159 6.25 -18.87 8.11
C GLY A 159 5.72 -17.44 8.19
N VAL A 160 5.76 -16.75 9.33
CA VAL A 160 5.40 -15.31 9.37
C VAL A 160 6.27 -14.45 8.45
N GLU A 161 7.53 -14.87 8.22
CA GLU A 161 8.45 -14.24 7.26
C GLU A 161 7.94 -14.32 5.82
N PHE A 162 7.16 -15.35 5.50
CA PHE A 162 6.51 -15.48 4.21
C PHE A 162 5.41 -14.44 4.00
N ALA A 163 4.91 -13.77 5.06
CA ALA A 163 3.87 -12.74 4.92
C ALA A 163 4.30 -11.60 3.99
N LEU A 164 5.57 -11.18 4.08
CA LEU A 164 6.14 -10.15 3.20
C LEU A 164 6.12 -10.60 1.73
N THR A 165 6.64 -11.80 1.48
CA THR A 165 6.68 -12.41 0.14
C THR A 165 5.27 -12.61 -0.42
N ALA A 166 4.34 -13.10 0.41
CA ALA A 166 2.95 -13.30 0.05
C ALA A 166 2.26 -11.97 -0.30
N LEU A 167 2.47 -10.92 0.48
CA LEU A 167 1.92 -9.59 0.24
C LEU A 167 2.34 -9.06 -1.14
N PHE A 168 3.64 -9.06 -1.42
CA PHE A 168 4.14 -8.60 -2.73
C PHE A 168 3.71 -9.51 -3.89
N SER A 169 3.62 -10.81 -3.66
CA SER A 169 3.14 -11.77 -4.67
C SER A 169 1.67 -11.53 -5.01
N VAL A 170 0.81 -11.39 -4.00
CA VAL A 170 -0.62 -11.12 -4.19
C VAL A 170 -0.83 -9.75 -4.83
N LEU A 171 -0.09 -8.72 -4.41
CA LEU A 171 -0.15 -7.39 -5.03
C LEU A 171 0.24 -7.47 -6.52
N THR A 172 1.32 -8.19 -6.83
CA THR A 172 1.76 -8.39 -8.22
C THR A 172 0.69 -9.11 -9.04
N LEU A 173 0.09 -10.17 -8.49
CA LEU A 173 -0.99 -10.91 -9.15
C LEU A 173 -2.24 -10.05 -9.36
N ALA A 174 -2.62 -9.25 -8.37
CA ALA A 174 -3.74 -8.32 -8.45
C ALA A 174 -3.52 -7.27 -9.55
N LEU A 175 -2.33 -6.69 -9.60
CA LEU A 175 -1.93 -5.74 -10.65
C LEU A 175 -1.91 -6.40 -12.03
N LEU A 176 -1.40 -7.62 -12.14
CA LEU A 176 -1.37 -8.38 -13.39
C LEU A 176 -2.77 -8.73 -13.91
N ARG A 177 -3.70 -9.07 -13.00
CA ARG A 177 -5.09 -9.39 -13.34
C ARG A 177 -5.89 -8.17 -13.77
N ASN A 178 -5.68 -7.03 -13.10
CA ASN A 178 -6.45 -5.81 -13.34
C ASN A 178 -5.83 -4.90 -14.42
N SER A 179 -4.54 -5.08 -14.76
CA SER A 179 -3.89 -4.29 -15.80
C SER A 179 -4.20 -4.81 -17.21
N THR A 180 -4.70 -3.92 -18.06
CA THR A 180 -4.83 -4.19 -19.51
C THR A 180 -3.47 -4.31 -20.21
N ASN A 181 -2.41 -3.72 -19.64
CA ASN A 181 -1.06 -3.75 -20.21
C ASN A 181 -0.12 -4.55 -19.30
N LYS A 182 0.36 -5.69 -19.82
CA LYS A 182 1.25 -6.60 -19.09
C LYS A 182 2.74 -6.30 -19.28
N ILE A 183 3.10 -5.34 -20.14
CA ILE A 183 4.50 -4.98 -20.42
C ILE A 183 5.26 -4.59 -19.14
N PRO A 184 4.71 -3.76 -18.22
CA PRO A 184 5.42 -3.43 -16.99
C PRO A 184 5.76 -4.64 -16.12
N PHE A 185 4.90 -5.66 -16.11
CA PHE A 185 5.16 -6.90 -15.38
C PHE A 185 6.34 -7.67 -15.98
N TYR A 186 6.38 -7.83 -17.31
CA TYR A 186 7.50 -8.54 -17.95
C TYR A 186 8.83 -7.79 -17.79
N ILE A 187 8.81 -6.46 -17.84
CA ILE A 187 10.00 -5.64 -17.57
C ILE A 187 10.46 -5.84 -16.12
N ALA A 188 9.55 -5.77 -15.15
CA ALA A 188 9.87 -5.99 -13.74
C ALA A 188 10.41 -7.40 -13.49
N LEU A 189 9.83 -8.42 -14.13
CA LEU A 189 10.30 -9.81 -14.04
C LEU A 189 11.71 -9.97 -14.63
N ALA A 190 11.96 -9.42 -15.82
CA ALA A 190 13.27 -9.46 -16.45
C ALA A 190 14.33 -8.73 -15.60
N LEU A 191 14.02 -7.54 -15.09
CA LEU A 191 14.93 -6.80 -14.21
C LEU A 191 15.17 -7.52 -12.89
N GLY A 192 14.16 -8.17 -12.31
CA GLY A 192 14.32 -9.00 -11.13
C GLY A 192 15.29 -10.16 -11.36
N VAL A 193 15.11 -10.91 -12.46
CA VAL A 193 15.99 -12.06 -12.80
C VAL A 193 17.41 -11.60 -13.13
N ILE A 194 17.55 -10.55 -13.96
CA ILE A 194 18.86 -10.02 -14.35
C ILE A 194 19.57 -9.41 -13.14
N GLY A 195 18.84 -8.67 -12.32
CA GLY A 195 19.39 -8.01 -11.14
C GLY A 195 19.95 -8.98 -10.11
N LEU A 196 19.44 -10.22 -10.01
CA LEU A 196 20.00 -11.25 -9.12
C LEU A 196 21.45 -11.62 -9.48
N ILE A 197 21.85 -11.39 -10.73
CA ILE A 197 23.20 -11.71 -11.23
C ILE A 197 24.05 -10.44 -11.29
N VAL A 198 23.46 -9.31 -11.66
CA VAL A 198 24.19 -8.08 -12.01
C VAL A 198 24.31 -7.11 -10.85
N PHE A 199 23.30 -7.01 -9.98
CA PHE A 199 23.27 -6.00 -8.92
C PHE A 199 23.85 -6.56 -7.60
N PRO A 200 24.54 -5.72 -6.82
CA PRO A 200 24.90 -6.07 -5.44
C PRO A 200 23.65 -6.43 -4.64
N SER A 201 23.75 -7.47 -3.80
CA SER A 201 22.62 -7.99 -3.01
C SER A 201 21.93 -6.89 -2.18
N ASP A 202 22.72 -5.97 -1.61
CA ASP A 202 22.22 -4.92 -0.74
C ASP A 202 21.44 -3.84 -1.52
N GLU A 203 21.82 -3.56 -2.77
CA GLU A 203 21.22 -2.50 -3.60
C GLU A 203 20.23 -3.03 -4.65
N PHE A 204 20.14 -4.35 -4.78
CA PHE A 204 19.35 -5.06 -5.79
C PHE A 204 17.94 -4.50 -5.95
N LEU A 205 17.22 -4.28 -4.83
CA LEU A 205 15.85 -3.82 -4.87
C LEU A 205 15.73 -2.42 -5.48
N ILE A 206 16.57 -1.48 -5.04
CA ILE A 206 16.51 -0.09 -5.54
C ILE A 206 16.92 -0.01 -6.99
N LEU A 207 18.03 -0.64 -7.35
CA LEU A 207 18.53 -0.61 -8.72
C LEU A 207 17.48 -1.19 -9.68
N SER A 208 16.82 -2.28 -9.28
CA SER A 208 15.70 -2.87 -10.04
C SER A 208 14.52 -1.90 -10.19
N MET A 209 14.12 -1.22 -9.12
CA MET A 209 13.02 -0.24 -9.17
C MET A 209 13.36 0.98 -10.03
N VAL A 210 14.55 1.56 -9.87
CA VAL A 210 15.01 2.73 -10.62
C VAL A 210 15.16 2.40 -12.10
N CYS A 211 15.84 1.31 -12.44
CA CYS A 211 15.96 0.85 -13.83
C CYS A 211 14.59 0.57 -14.44
N GLY A 212 13.67 -0.05 -13.69
CA GLY A 212 12.30 -0.31 -14.14
C GLY A 212 11.55 0.97 -14.50
N ILE A 213 11.62 1.98 -13.63
CA ILE A 213 10.99 3.28 -13.87
C ILE A 213 11.62 3.97 -15.08
N LEU A 214 12.95 3.99 -15.18
CA LEU A 214 13.65 4.63 -16.31
C LEU A 214 13.27 3.97 -17.65
N ILE A 215 13.24 2.64 -17.71
CA ILE A 215 12.82 1.90 -18.90
C ILE A 215 11.35 2.21 -19.22
N LEU A 216 10.46 2.18 -18.23
CA LEU A 216 9.04 2.48 -18.44
C LEU A 216 8.79 3.91 -18.90
N LEU A 217 9.55 4.89 -18.39
CA LEU A 217 9.47 6.28 -18.82
C LEU A 217 10.00 6.46 -20.24
N PHE A 218 11.12 5.82 -20.57
CA PHE A 218 11.72 5.88 -21.90
C PHE A 218 10.81 5.26 -22.97
N PHE A 219 10.25 4.08 -22.67
CA PHE A 219 9.36 3.37 -23.58
C PHE A 219 7.88 3.76 -23.43
N ARG A 220 7.54 4.78 -22.62
CA ARG A 220 6.16 5.21 -22.35
C ARG A 220 5.34 5.45 -23.63
N ARG A 221 5.95 6.06 -24.65
CA ARG A 221 5.33 6.36 -25.94
C ARG A 221 4.90 5.11 -26.72
N TRP A 222 5.67 4.03 -26.59
CA TRP A 222 5.44 2.77 -27.30
C TRP A 222 4.47 1.88 -26.52
N ILE A 223 4.60 1.87 -25.20
CA ILE A 223 3.76 1.10 -24.27
C ILE A 223 2.32 1.64 -24.24
N GLY A 224 2.11 2.94 -24.46
CA GLY A 224 0.78 3.56 -24.56
C GLY A 224 0.08 3.44 -25.92
N SER A 225 0.83 3.22 -27.01
CA SER A 225 0.29 3.25 -28.39
C SER A 225 -0.45 1.98 -28.82
N GLY A 226 -0.32 0.88 -28.08
CA GLY A 226 -1.04 -0.38 -28.38
C GLY A 226 -2.58 -0.27 -28.26
N LYS A 227 -3.12 0.81 -27.68
CA LYS A 227 -4.57 1.09 -27.62
C LYS A 227 -5.08 1.98 -28.77
N ALA A 228 -4.24 2.84 -29.34
CA ALA A 228 -4.66 3.77 -30.38
C ALA A 228 -4.93 3.10 -31.75
N MET A 229 -4.37 1.90 -31.97
CA MET A 229 -4.56 1.16 -33.23
C MET A 229 -5.74 0.17 -33.23
N ARG A 230 -6.47 0.01 -32.10
CA ARG A 230 -7.53 -1.02 -31.99
C ARG A 230 -8.95 -0.47 -32.20
N ASN A 231 -9.15 0.84 -32.11
CA ASN A 231 -10.41 1.51 -32.43
C ASN A 231 -10.12 2.70 -33.36
N PRO A 232 -10.22 2.55 -34.70
CA PRO A 232 -10.29 3.71 -35.56
C PRO A 232 -11.52 4.55 -35.18
N PRO A 233 -11.46 5.89 -35.27
CA PRO A 233 -12.64 6.72 -35.09
C PRO A 233 -13.74 6.27 -36.07
N PRO A 234 -15.03 6.32 -35.69
CA PRO A 234 -16.10 6.02 -36.63
C PRO A 234 -15.94 6.94 -37.83
N GLN A 235 -15.83 6.33 -39.01
CA GLN A 235 -15.84 7.07 -40.27
C GLN A 235 -17.17 7.82 -40.33
N ALA A 236 -17.09 9.14 -40.38
CA ALA A 236 -18.22 10.04 -40.56
C ALA A 236 -18.80 9.89 -41.97
#